data_AF-A0A7J7GIA5-F1
#
_entry.id   AF-A0A7J7GIA5-F1
#
_cell.length_a   1.000
_cell.length_b   1.000
_cell.length_c   1.000
_cell.angle_alpha   90.00
_cell.angle_beta   90.00
_cell.angle_gamma   90.00
#
_symmetry.space_group_name_H-M   'P 1'
#
loop_
_entity.id
_entity.type
_entity.pdbx_description
1 polymer ?
#
loop_
_entity_poly.entity_id
_entity_poly.type
_entity_poly.pdbx_seq_one_letter_code
_entity_poly.pdbx_strand_id
1 'polypeptide(L)'
;MPMYNLPSKILCCVLNVQLKAEPDTDEMFAQVTLLPLKKTENEVEKEPMPSPPPRFHVHSFCKTLTASDTSTHGGFLDRSRKPPTQEFAAKDLHGDEWRFRHIFRGNC
;
A
#
# COMPACT_ATOMS: atom_id res chain seq x y z
N MET A 1 26.86 -12.23 -22.25
CA MET A 1 25.69 -12.95 -21.71
C MET A 1 25.24 -13.99 -22.74
N PRO A 2 24.90 -15.22 -22.34
CA PRO A 2 24.40 -16.23 -23.27
C PRO A 2 23.08 -15.77 -23.92
N MET A 3 22.91 -16.05 -25.22
CA MET A 3 21.63 -15.80 -25.90
C MET A 3 20.69 -16.98 -25.66
N TYR A 4 19.70 -16.76 -24.80
CA TYR A 4 18.53 -17.62 -24.73
C TYR A 4 17.57 -17.14 -25.83
N ASN A 5 17.19 -18.01 -26.76
CA ASN A 5 16.26 -17.72 -27.88
C ASN A 5 14.83 -17.47 -27.37
N LEU A 6 14.65 -16.43 -26.56
CA LEU A 6 13.39 -16.05 -25.94
C LEU A 6 12.59 -15.16 -26.90
N PRO A 7 11.26 -15.35 -26.99
CA PRO A 7 10.41 -14.41 -27.69
C PRO A 7 10.36 -13.07 -26.95
N SER A 8 9.97 -12.00 -27.65
CA SER A 8 9.81 -10.65 -27.05
C SER A 8 8.67 -10.57 -26.03
N LYS A 9 7.75 -11.54 -26.05
CA LYS A 9 6.62 -11.70 -25.13
C LYS A 9 6.40 -13.18 -24.86
N ILE A 10 6.04 -13.51 -23.61
CA ILE A 10 5.68 -14.87 -23.19
C ILE A 10 4.26 -14.80 -22.65
N LEU A 11 3.34 -15.54 -23.27
CA LEU A 11 1.98 -15.65 -22.80
C LEU A 11 1.95 -16.53 -21.55
N CYS A 12 1.37 -16.02 -20.46
CA CYS A 12 1.32 -16.72 -19.17
C CYS A 12 -0.07 -16.67 -18.56
N CYS A 13 -0.44 -17.70 -17.82
CA CYS A 13 -1.52 -17.66 -16.85
C CYS A 13 -0.98 -17.10 -15.51
N VAL A 14 -1.73 -16.20 -14.88
CA VAL A 14 -1.39 -15.68 -13.55
C VAL A 14 -1.93 -16.66 -12.51
N LEU A 15 -1.03 -17.41 -11.87
CA LEU A 15 -1.41 -18.37 -10.83
C LEU A 15 -1.68 -17.70 -9.49
N ASN A 16 -0.93 -16.64 -9.17
CA ASN A 16 -1.04 -15.96 -7.88
C ASN A 16 -0.47 -14.53 -7.96
N VAL A 17 -1.04 -13.64 -7.14
CA VAL A 17 -0.54 -12.29 -6.89
C VAL A 17 -0.51 -12.06 -5.38
N GLN A 18 0.67 -11.80 -4.85
CA GLN A 18 0.85 -11.41 -3.44
C GLN A 18 1.30 -9.96 -3.38
N LEU A 19 0.57 -9.12 -2.65
CA LEU A 19 0.95 -7.75 -2.36
C LEU A 19 1.79 -7.73 -1.08
N LYS A 20 2.96 -7.10 -1.13
CA LYS A 20 3.93 -7.08 -0.04
C LYS A 20 4.57 -5.70 0.09
N ALA A 21 5.21 -5.46 1.22
CA ALA A 21 6.10 -4.33 1.43
C ALA A 21 7.44 -4.86 1.95
N GLU A 22 8.54 -4.23 1.55
CA GLU A 22 9.86 -4.55 2.09
C GLU A 22 9.92 -4.16 3.58
N PRO A 23 10.35 -5.05 4.50
CA PRO A 23 10.31 -4.80 5.94
C PRO A 23 11.05 -3.55 6.42
N ASP A 24 12.15 -3.18 5.74
CA ASP A 24 13.03 -2.11 6.20
C ASP A 24 12.75 -0.74 5.54
N THR A 25 12.18 -0.74 4.33
CA THR A 25 12.01 0.48 3.52
C THR A 25 10.56 0.86 3.26
N ASP A 26 9.61 0.00 3.63
CA ASP A 26 8.20 0.08 3.29
C ASP A 26 7.92 0.19 1.77
N GLU A 27 8.90 -0.20 0.93
CA GLU A 27 8.72 -0.20 -0.52
C GLU A 27 7.70 -1.29 -0.93
N MET A 28 6.60 -0.85 -1.54
CA MET A 28 5.52 -1.74 -1.95
C MET A 28 5.87 -2.49 -3.24
N PHE A 29 5.65 -3.81 -3.26
CA PHE A 29 5.83 -4.64 -4.44
C PHE A 29 4.77 -5.73 -4.57
N ALA A 30 4.68 -6.32 -5.76
CA ALA A 30 3.80 -7.45 -6.04
C ALA A 30 4.61 -8.64 -6.52
N GLN A 31 4.45 -9.79 -5.86
CA GLN A 31 4.97 -11.07 -6.33
C GLN A 31 3.92 -11.73 -7.22
N VAL A 32 4.21 -11.82 -8.51
CA VAL A 32 3.34 -12.44 -9.50
C VAL A 32 3.90 -13.80 -9.90
N THR A 33 3.14 -14.87 -9.68
CA THR A 33 3.50 -16.22 -10.10
C THR A 33 2.87 -16.52 -11.45
N LEU A 34 3.70 -16.81 -12.45
CA LEU A 34 3.28 -16.99 -13.84
C LEU A 34 3.54 -18.43 -14.31
N LEU A 35 2.58 -18.98 -15.06
CA LEU A 35 2.73 -20.25 -15.77
C LEU A 35 2.72 -20.01 -17.28
N PRO A 36 3.83 -20.27 -18.01
CA PRO A 36 3.87 -20.11 -19.46
C PRO A 36 2.85 -21.01 -20.17
N LEU A 37 2.10 -20.43 -21.10
CA LEU A 37 1.14 -21.15 -21.94
C LEU A 37 1.80 -21.54 -23.26
N LYS A 38 1.48 -22.75 -23.75
CA LYS A 38 1.93 -23.24 -25.07
C LYS A 38 1.08 -22.72 -26.24
N LYS A 39 -0.08 -22.11 -25.94
CA LYS A 39 -1.05 -21.63 -26.93
C LYS A 39 -0.62 -20.29 -27.51
N THR A 40 -1.02 -20.00 -28.75
CA THR A 40 -0.90 -18.64 -29.31
C THR A 40 -2.04 -17.76 -28.79
N GLU A 41 -1.84 -16.44 -28.78
CA GLU A 41 -2.84 -15.46 -28.30
C GLU A 41 -4.24 -15.66 -28.94
N ASN A 42 -4.29 -16.19 -30.16
CA ASN A 42 -5.52 -16.45 -30.91
C ASN A 42 -6.31 -17.71 -30.47
N GLU A 43 -5.69 -18.60 -29.69
CA GLU A 43 -6.28 -19.88 -29.24
C GLU A 43 -6.73 -19.87 -27.78
N VAL A 44 -6.50 -18.76 -27.08
CA VAL A 44 -6.99 -18.57 -25.72
C VAL A 44 -8.43 -18.08 -25.81
N GLU A 45 -9.38 -19.00 -25.62
CA GLU A 45 -10.74 -18.62 -25.25
C GLU A 45 -10.65 -17.63 -24.08
N LYS A 46 -11.33 -16.50 -24.22
CA LYS A 46 -11.33 -15.43 -23.23
C LYS A 46 -12.06 -15.96 -22.00
N GLU A 47 -11.31 -16.58 -21.08
CA GLU A 47 -11.89 -17.09 -19.84
C GLU A 47 -12.64 -15.93 -19.15
N PRO A 48 -13.86 -16.19 -18.66
CA PRO A 48 -14.62 -15.19 -17.95
C PRO A 48 -13.81 -14.72 -16.75
N MET A 49 -13.59 -13.40 -16.66
CA MET A 49 -12.84 -12.83 -15.54
C MET A 49 -13.54 -13.21 -14.22
N PRO A 50 -12.81 -13.66 -13.20
CA PRO A 50 -13.39 -13.87 -11.88
C PRO A 50 -13.99 -12.55 -11.38
N SER A 51 -15.11 -12.64 -10.67
CA SER A 51 -15.73 -11.46 -10.09
C SER A 51 -14.76 -10.80 -9.10
N PRO A 52 -14.59 -9.47 -9.16
CA PRO A 52 -13.72 -8.79 -8.22
C PRO A 52 -14.26 -8.96 -6.79
N PRO A 53 -13.37 -9.01 -5.79
CA PRO A 53 -13.81 -9.05 -4.40
C PRO A 53 -14.65 -7.81 -4.04
N PRO A 54 -15.53 -7.92 -3.02
CA PRO A 54 -16.33 -6.79 -2.55
C PRO A 54 -15.44 -5.60 -2.21
N ARG A 55 -15.79 -4.42 -2.75
CA ARG A 55 -15.09 -3.18 -2.42
C ARG A 55 -15.76 -2.54 -1.23
N PHE A 56 -14.99 -2.24 -0.19
CA PHE A 56 -15.46 -1.43 0.93
C PHE A 56 -15.24 0.05 0.61
N HIS A 57 -16.08 0.92 1.18
CA HIS A 57 -15.87 2.35 1.11
C HIS A 57 -14.71 2.72 2.05
N VAL A 58 -13.65 3.32 1.50
CA VAL A 58 -12.46 3.72 2.25
C VAL A 58 -12.29 5.24 2.14
N HIS A 59 -12.13 5.90 3.28
CA HIS A 59 -11.75 7.31 3.34
C HIS A 59 -10.22 7.40 3.55
N SER A 60 -9.52 8.02 2.61
CA SER A 60 -8.06 8.14 2.62
C SER A 60 -7.61 9.55 2.27
N PHE A 61 -6.47 9.96 2.81
CA PHE A 61 -5.76 11.18 2.42
C PHE A 61 -4.26 10.90 2.32
N CYS A 62 -3.54 11.75 1.58
CA CYS A 62 -2.08 11.72 1.52
C CYS A 62 -1.56 13.13 1.80
N LYS A 63 -0.58 13.25 2.69
CA LYS A 63 0.06 14.51 3.04
C LYS A 63 1.56 14.37 2.81
N THR A 64 2.12 15.19 1.93
CA THR A 64 3.57 15.37 1.86
C THR A 64 4.05 16.01 3.16
N LEU A 65 4.99 15.34 3.84
CA LEU A 65 5.54 15.84 5.09
C LEU A 65 6.31 17.15 4.86
N THR A 66 6.05 18.14 5.72
CA THR A 66 6.79 19.41 5.75
C THR A 66 7.90 19.34 6.80
N ALA A 67 8.84 20.30 6.77
CA ALA A 67 9.93 20.36 7.74
C ALA A 67 9.45 20.46 9.20
N SER A 68 8.28 21.07 9.46
CA SER A 68 7.69 21.11 10.80
C SER A 68 7.14 19.76 11.25
N ASP A 69 6.72 18.90 10.32
CA ASP A 69 6.21 17.56 10.64
C ASP A 69 7.36 16.61 11.04
N THR A 70 8.56 16.81 10.48
CA THR A 70 9.75 15.96 10.74
C THR A 70 10.69 16.52 11.81
N SER A 71 10.48 17.76 12.26
CA SER A 71 11.28 18.37 13.32
C SER A 71 10.95 17.77 14.68
N THR A 72 11.95 17.22 15.36
CA THR A 72 11.85 16.78 16.76
C THR A 72 11.66 17.93 17.76
N HIS A 73 11.79 19.18 17.30
CA HIS A 73 11.59 20.38 18.10
C HIS A 73 10.11 20.84 18.13
N GLY A 74 9.21 20.09 17.51
CA GLY A 74 7.78 20.39 17.48
C GLY A 74 7.09 20.09 18.81
N GLY A 75 6.75 21.14 19.57
CA GLY A 75 5.59 21.12 20.47
C GLY A 75 5.83 21.42 21.96
N PHE A 76 6.54 22.50 22.31
CA PHE A 76 6.38 23.04 23.67
C PHE A 76 4.98 23.64 23.81
N LEU A 77 4.21 23.08 24.72
CA LEU A 77 2.79 23.33 24.87
C LEU A 77 2.49 24.01 26.19
N ASP A 78 1.94 25.22 26.12
CA ASP A 78 1.33 25.89 27.26
C ASP A 78 0.25 24.98 27.88
N ARG A 79 0.43 24.65 29.17
CA ARG A 79 -0.34 23.64 29.92
C ARG A 79 -1.63 24.20 30.53
N SER A 80 -2.02 25.43 30.19
CA SER A 80 -3.10 26.16 30.86
C SER A 80 -4.52 25.68 30.49
N ARG A 81 -4.73 25.04 29.33
CA ARG A 81 -6.03 24.48 28.91
C ARG A 81 -5.86 23.07 28.33
N LYS A 82 -6.66 22.10 28.78
CA LYS A 82 -6.69 20.74 28.18
C LYS A 82 -7.59 20.76 26.93
N PRO A 83 -7.04 20.77 25.70
CA PRO A 83 -7.86 20.67 24.49
C PRO A 83 -8.56 19.30 24.39
N PRO A 84 -9.65 19.18 23.61
CA PRO A 84 -10.21 17.88 23.26
C PRO A 84 -9.17 17.02 22.55
N THR A 85 -9.05 15.76 22.97
CA THR A 85 -8.12 14.78 22.40
C THR A 85 -8.82 13.48 22.05
N GLN A 86 -8.45 12.89 20.92
CA GLN A 86 -8.87 11.55 20.50
C GLN A 86 -7.62 10.70 20.27
N GLU A 87 -7.57 9.51 20.87
CA GLU A 87 -6.51 8.53 20.61
C GLU A 87 -7.03 7.51 19.58
N PHE A 88 -6.17 7.13 18.65
CA PHE A 88 -6.48 6.12 17.64
C PHE A 88 -5.23 5.31 17.33
N ALA A 89 -5.45 4.07 16.91
CA ALA A 89 -4.42 3.15 16.48
C ALA A 89 -4.65 2.79 15.01
N ALA A 90 -3.57 2.74 14.24
CA ALA A 90 -3.58 2.27 12.87
C ALA A 90 -2.54 1.15 12.71
N LYS A 91 -2.81 0.19 11.82
CA LYS A 91 -1.84 -0.84 11.44
C LYS A 91 -1.24 -0.50 10.09
N ASP A 92 0.06 -0.70 9.96
CA ASP A 92 0.75 -0.60 8.67
C ASP A 92 0.62 -1.90 7.84
N LEU A 93 1.39 -1.99 6.75
CA LEU A 93 1.39 -3.14 5.85
C LEU A 93 2.05 -4.39 6.44
N HIS A 94 2.85 -4.25 7.51
CA HIS A 94 3.50 -5.34 8.23
C HIS A 94 2.64 -5.82 9.41
N GLY A 95 1.61 -5.06 9.76
CA GLY A 95 0.68 -5.34 10.84
C GLY A 95 1.06 -4.71 12.17
N ASP A 96 2.11 -3.87 12.18
CA ASP A 96 2.57 -3.17 13.37
C ASP A 96 1.59 -2.05 13.75
N GLU A 97 1.35 -1.90 15.05
CA GLU A 97 0.38 -0.93 15.58
C GLU A 97 1.04 0.41 15.90
N TRP A 98 0.57 1.46 15.25
CA TRP A 98 0.98 2.84 15.45
C TRP A 98 -0.12 3.60 16.20
N ARG A 99 0.22 4.17 17.36
CA ARG A 99 -0.72 4.93 18.21
C ARG A 99 -0.51 6.43 18.03
N PHE A 100 -1.61 7.14 17.79
CA PHE A 100 -1.63 8.56 17.55
C PHE A 100 -2.60 9.26 18.49
N ARG A 101 -2.25 10.48 18.91
CA ARG A 101 -3.14 11.38 19.65
C ARG A 101 -3.48 12.58 18.78
N HIS A 102 -4.72 12.63 18.30
CA HIS A 102 -5.26 13.80 17.65
C HIS A 102 -5.67 14.83 18.71
N ILE A 103 -5.27 16.08 18.51
CA ILE A 103 -5.61 17.19 19.40
C ILE A 103 -6.31 18.26 18.56
N PHE A 104 -7.56 18.57 18.89
CA PHE A 104 -8.27 19.66 18.24
C PHE A 104 -7.96 20.97 18.95
N ARG A 105 -7.26 21.89 18.27
CA ARG A 105 -6.99 23.26 18.76
C ARG A 105 -7.55 24.27 17.77
N GLY A 106 -8.80 24.63 17.98
CA GLY A 106 -9.38 25.83 17.39
C GLY A 106 -9.54 26.88 18.49
N ASN A 107 -9.00 28.07 18.27
CA ASN A 107 -9.60 29.26 18.85
C ASN A 107 -10.64 29.71 17.82
N CYS A 108 -11.93 29.63 18.15
CA CYS A 108 -12.89 30.51 17.50
C CYS A 108 -12.59 31.95 17.94
#